data_AF-A0A2N3KMS4-F1
#
_entry.id   AF-A0A2N3KMS4-F1
#
_cell.length_a   1.000
_cell.length_b   1.000
_cell.length_c   1.000
_cell.angle_alpha   90.00
_cell.angle_beta   90.00
_cell.angle_gamma   90.00
#
_symmetry.space_group_name_H-M   'P 1'
#
loop_
_entity.id
_entity.type
_entity.pdbx_description
1 polymer ?
#
loop_
_entity_poly.entity_id
_entity_poly.type
_entity_poly.pdbx_seq_one_letter_code
_entity_poly.pdbx_strand_id
1 'polypeptide(L)'
;MLSLGVKQVNPEFNLVEMPVFALGYNWSASNDDSGKYAAGKIKKWVEKAKQRANEIGAQCPGAVVLTHSMGGLVARSAAMMHGAASDIFAVLHTVMPTDGAAAAYKRFHFGFEHPEFSIFSPVDGAFERAGYVVLGRQGQLVTAILGHMPGGQELLPNKRYKDNDGKAQWLKVLNPERNWAVKWMADDEPFIELPKSDPYSEIYRREDRMYRAANPEWLFPEGMEDLPSTKSGFQYFAEVNEDAELFHDILVSSGDFHEVTYLCYSDDRRLKTYDRIDWESEKLLGSWGRDVNEKDVSADRTDDYRREDVIFGSEEDKEISGGLTGTDFKIAPADGAGDMTVPASAGRFVSAVPASRRTGHKNGYMHEPALKAGIVETWVKDTMVAVLGKCTLY
;
A
#
# COMPACT_ATOMS: atom_id res chain seq x y z
N MET A 1 22.53 11.36 -21.24
CA MET A 1 23.08 10.49 -22.30
C MET A 1 24.17 9.50 -21.85
N LEU A 2 24.78 9.62 -20.66
CA LEU A 2 25.77 8.64 -20.15
C LEU A 2 25.18 7.29 -19.67
N SER A 3 23.86 7.23 -19.43
CA SER A 3 23.14 6.02 -18.97
C SER A 3 23.19 4.86 -19.98
N LEU A 4 22.94 5.12 -21.26
CA LEU A 4 22.69 4.07 -22.25
C LEU A 4 23.96 3.33 -22.71
N GLY A 5 25.13 3.97 -22.65
CA GLY A 5 26.38 3.39 -23.16
C GLY A 5 27.03 2.33 -22.23
N VAL A 6 26.81 2.43 -20.92
CA VAL A 6 27.34 1.46 -19.94
C VAL A 6 26.35 0.30 -19.71
N LYS A 7 25.09 0.47 -20.13
CA LYS A 7 23.96 -0.44 -19.85
C LYS A 7 23.68 -1.47 -20.97
N GLN A 8 24.33 -1.35 -22.13
CA GLN A 8 24.26 -2.38 -23.18
C GLN A 8 25.42 -3.37 -23.02
N VAL A 9 25.16 -4.45 -22.30
CA VAL A 9 25.82 -5.75 -22.51
C VAL A 9 27.34 -5.76 -22.25
N ASN A 10 27.70 -5.87 -20.97
CA ASN A 10 28.92 -6.55 -20.50
C ASN A 10 30.29 -5.99 -20.96
N PRO A 11 30.75 -4.84 -20.45
CA PRO A 11 32.17 -4.63 -20.22
C PRO A 11 32.51 -5.22 -18.84
N GLU A 12 33.47 -6.14 -18.74
CA GLU A 12 33.89 -6.74 -17.46
C GLU A 12 34.11 -5.66 -16.39
N PHE A 13 33.22 -5.61 -15.39
CA PHE A 13 33.38 -4.64 -14.31
C PHE A 13 34.45 -5.13 -13.35
N ASN A 14 35.47 -4.31 -13.12
CA ASN A 14 36.35 -4.44 -11.97
C ASN A 14 35.62 -3.85 -10.75
N LEU A 15 34.67 -4.62 -10.20
CA LEU A 15 33.96 -4.29 -8.96
C LEU A 15 34.72 -4.91 -7.79
N VAL A 16 35.38 -4.07 -7.00
CA VAL A 16 36.20 -4.52 -5.87
C VAL A 16 35.37 -4.58 -4.58
N GLU A 17 34.35 -3.73 -4.42
CA GLU A 17 33.56 -3.62 -3.18
C GLU A 17 32.07 -3.35 -3.49
N MET A 18 31.16 -3.98 -2.75
CA MET A 18 29.71 -3.73 -2.77
C MET A 18 29.17 -3.46 -1.35
N PRO A 19 29.50 -2.31 -0.74
CA PRO A 19 29.02 -1.98 0.59
C PRO A 19 27.49 -1.87 0.61
N VAL A 20 26.87 -2.46 1.62
CA VAL A 20 25.43 -2.38 1.85
C VAL A 20 25.14 -1.26 2.85
N PHE A 21 24.27 -0.33 2.45
CA PHE A 21 23.80 0.75 3.31
C PHE A 21 22.32 0.56 3.63
N ALA A 22 21.95 0.73 4.89
CA ALA A 22 20.55 0.81 5.30
C ALA A 22 20.12 2.28 5.31
N LEU A 23 18.99 2.58 4.66
CA LEU A 23 18.37 3.91 4.67
C LEU A 23 17.01 3.83 5.37
N GLY A 24 16.98 4.16 6.65
CA GLY A 24 15.74 4.47 7.35
C GLY A 24 15.21 5.84 6.93
N TYR A 25 13.89 5.99 6.88
CA TYR A 25 13.19 7.25 6.59
C TYR A 25 12.01 7.41 7.53
N ASN A 26 11.48 8.63 7.63
CA ASN A 26 10.27 8.89 8.41
C ASN A 26 9.04 8.50 7.57
N TRP A 27 8.51 7.29 7.80
CA TRP A 27 7.36 6.76 7.06
C TRP A 27 6.03 7.47 7.37
N SER A 28 5.98 8.29 8.43
CA SER A 28 4.79 9.11 8.72
C SER A 28 4.71 10.34 7.81
N ALA A 29 5.86 10.85 7.34
CA ALA A 29 5.93 11.97 6.41
C ALA A 29 5.64 11.51 4.97
N SER A 30 5.44 12.46 4.06
CA SER A 30 5.24 12.15 2.63
C SER A 30 6.43 11.37 2.06
N ASN A 31 6.16 10.44 1.15
CA ASN A 31 7.17 9.76 0.36
C ASN A 31 7.92 10.73 -0.57
N ASP A 32 7.40 11.94 -0.83
CA ASP A 32 8.14 12.99 -1.52
C ASP A 32 9.33 13.50 -0.69
N ASP A 33 9.07 13.89 0.56
CA ASP A 33 10.11 14.33 1.50
C ASP A 33 11.13 13.22 1.77
N SER A 34 10.64 12.00 1.97
CA SER A 34 11.48 10.82 2.13
C SER A 34 12.31 10.53 0.86
N GLY A 35 11.72 10.73 -0.33
CA GLY A 35 12.39 10.59 -1.61
C GLY A 35 13.50 11.63 -1.81
N LYS A 36 13.26 12.88 -1.42
CA LYS A 36 14.25 13.96 -1.42
C LYS A 36 15.42 13.65 -0.49
N TYR A 37 15.12 13.19 0.72
CA TYR A 37 16.13 12.74 1.67
C TYR A 37 16.95 11.56 1.13
N ALA A 38 16.27 10.55 0.56
CA ALA A 38 16.90 9.38 -0.03
C ALA A 38 17.81 9.75 -1.21
N ALA A 39 17.38 10.65 -2.09
CA ALA A 39 18.18 11.14 -3.20
C ALA A 39 19.50 11.77 -2.72
N GLY A 40 19.45 12.60 -1.65
CA GLY A 40 20.65 13.18 -1.05
C GLY A 40 21.62 12.14 -0.50
N LYS A 41 21.10 11.08 0.15
CA LYS A 41 21.94 9.97 0.65
C LYS A 41 22.55 9.13 -0.46
N ILE A 42 21.76 8.76 -1.47
CA ILE A 42 22.22 7.98 -2.62
C ILE A 42 23.35 8.72 -3.33
N LYS A 43 23.16 10.00 -3.67
CA LYS A 43 24.18 10.84 -4.31
C LYS A 43 25.48 10.86 -3.50
N LYS A 44 25.37 11.10 -2.19
CA LYS A 44 26.54 11.13 -1.29
C LYS A 44 27.28 9.79 -1.21
N TRP A 45 26.56 8.66 -1.13
CA TRP A 45 27.18 7.35 -1.05
C TRP A 45 27.83 6.95 -2.38
N VAL A 46 27.16 7.22 -3.50
CA VAL A 46 27.67 6.94 -4.84
C VAL A 46 28.89 7.80 -5.15
N GLU A 47 28.90 9.08 -4.75
CA GLU A 47 30.09 9.94 -4.90
C GLU A 47 31.30 9.36 -4.15
N LYS A 48 31.11 8.94 -2.90
CA LYS A 48 32.18 8.28 -2.12
C LYS A 48 32.65 6.97 -2.76
N ALA A 49 31.72 6.16 -3.24
CA ALA A 49 32.05 4.90 -3.91
C ALA A 49 32.81 5.14 -5.23
N LYS A 50 32.44 6.18 -6.00
CA LYS A 50 33.17 6.60 -7.20
C LYS A 50 34.58 7.09 -6.87
N GLN A 51 34.76 7.86 -5.79
CA GLN A 51 36.09 8.29 -5.32
C GLN A 51 36.96 7.09 -4.95
N ARG A 52 36.44 6.17 -4.12
CA ARG A 52 37.13 4.94 -3.73
C ARG A 52 37.50 4.07 -4.94
N ALA A 53 36.57 3.92 -5.88
CA ALA A 53 36.80 3.16 -7.09
C ALA A 53 37.99 3.74 -7.90
N ASN A 54 38.05 5.07 -8.04
CA ASN A 54 39.16 5.74 -8.71
C ASN A 54 40.52 5.52 -8.01
N GLU A 55 40.56 5.50 -6.67
CA GLU A 55 41.80 5.29 -5.90
C GLU A 55 42.41 3.90 -6.11
N ILE A 56 41.58 2.88 -6.35
CA ILE A 56 42.00 1.48 -6.50
C ILE A 56 41.95 0.97 -7.94
N GLY A 57 41.67 1.85 -8.91
CA GLY A 57 41.54 1.46 -10.33
C GLY A 57 40.32 0.59 -10.65
N ALA A 58 39.27 0.70 -9.84
CA ALA A 58 37.99 0.00 -10.01
C ALA A 58 36.92 0.89 -10.67
N GLN A 59 35.73 0.33 -10.89
CA GLN A 59 34.58 1.06 -11.46
C GLN A 59 33.40 1.09 -10.47
N CYS A 60 32.67 2.21 -10.45
CA CYS A 60 31.41 2.34 -9.72
C CYS A 60 30.32 2.85 -10.67
N PRO A 61 29.47 1.97 -11.23
CA PRO A 61 28.43 2.37 -12.18
C PRO A 61 27.24 3.07 -11.50
N GLY A 62 27.10 2.96 -10.18
CA GLY A 62 26.02 3.56 -9.40
C GLY A 62 25.51 2.62 -8.31
N ALA A 63 24.45 3.03 -7.61
CA ALA A 63 23.81 2.23 -6.57
C ALA A 63 22.82 1.21 -7.16
N VAL A 64 22.82 0.00 -6.63
CA VAL A 64 21.67 -0.91 -6.74
C VAL A 64 20.75 -0.61 -5.54
N VAL A 65 19.55 -0.12 -5.82
CA VAL A 65 18.57 0.24 -4.78
C VAL A 65 17.60 -0.93 -4.61
N LEU A 66 17.72 -1.64 -3.48
CA LEU A 66 16.74 -2.66 -3.07
C LEU A 66 15.72 -2.02 -2.13
N THR A 67 14.44 -2.18 -2.42
CA THR A 67 13.36 -1.61 -1.60
C THR A 67 12.46 -2.69 -1.04
N HIS A 68 11.83 -2.35 0.08
CA HIS A 68 10.75 -3.11 0.70
C HIS A 68 9.51 -2.21 0.80
N SER A 69 8.35 -2.74 0.42
CA SER A 69 7.04 -2.08 0.59
C SER A 69 7.03 -0.65 0.02
N MET A 70 6.49 0.32 0.75
CA MET A 70 6.45 1.74 0.40
C MET A 70 7.82 2.39 0.20
N GLY A 71 8.91 1.75 0.64
CA GLY A 71 10.26 2.19 0.25
C GLY A 71 10.45 2.21 -1.27
N GLY A 72 9.61 1.49 -2.02
CA GLY A 72 9.54 1.60 -3.48
C GLY A 72 9.02 2.96 -3.98
N LEU A 73 8.03 3.55 -3.31
CA LEU A 73 7.54 4.92 -3.61
C LEU A 73 8.63 5.95 -3.31
N VAL A 74 9.34 5.80 -2.19
CA VAL A 74 10.50 6.63 -1.82
C VAL A 74 11.60 6.55 -2.89
N ALA A 75 11.95 5.34 -3.34
CA ALA A 75 12.99 5.17 -4.37
C ALA A 75 12.56 5.72 -5.73
N ARG A 76 11.28 5.56 -6.11
CA ARG A 76 10.72 6.17 -7.33
C ARG A 76 10.77 7.70 -7.24
N SER A 77 10.35 8.29 -6.13
CA SER A 77 10.45 9.74 -5.90
C SER A 77 11.91 10.22 -5.94
N ALA A 78 12.83 9.53 -5.25
CA ALA A 78 14.25 9.86 -5.27
C ALA A 78 14.84 9.87 -6.69
N ALA A 79 14.52 8.84 -7.48
CA ALA A 79 15.01 8.69 -8.84
C ALA A 79 14.39 9.73 -9.79
N MET A 80 13.05 9.80 -9.80
CA MET A 80 12.28 10.48 -10.85
C MET A 80 12.00 11.95 -10.55
N MET A 81 11.85 12.32 -9.28
CA MET A 81 11.49 13.68 -8.86
C MET A 81 12.69 14.45 -8.31
N HIS A 82 13.59 13.78 -7.56
CA HIS A 82 14.70 14.43 -6.84
C HIS A 82 16.09 14.19 -7.48
N GLY A 83 16.08 13.71 -8.73
CA GLY A 83 17.25 13.67 -9.61
C GLY A 83 18.34 12.69 -9.19
N ALA A 84 18.00 11.58 -8.53
CA ALA A 84 18.96 10.50 -8.22
C ALA A 84 19.10 9.48 -9.36
N ALA A 85 18.31 9.56 -10.43
CA ALA A 85 18.31 8.58 -11.52
C ALA A 85 19.70 8.31 -12.12
N SER A 86 20.57 9.31 -12.27
CA SER A 86 21.91 9.14 -12.82
C SER A 86 22.90 8.44 -11.88
N ASP A 87 22.59 8.37 -10.60
CA ASP A 87 23.40 7.72 -9.57
C ASP A 87 22.90 6.32 -9.24
N ILE A 88 21.76 5.92 -9.80
CA ILE A 88 21.14 4.61 -9.63
C ILE A 88 21.47 3.75 -10.86
N PHE A 89 22.08 2.59 -10.60
CA PHE A 89 22.36 1.59 -11.61
C PHE A 89 21.12 0.75 -11.92
N ALA A 90 20.44 0.26 -10.87
CA ALA A 90 19.20 -0.51 -10.96
C ALA A 90 18.36 -0.36 -9.68
N VAL A 91 17.05 -0.54 -9.82
CA VAL A 91 16.11 -0.60 -8.68
C VAL A 91 15.43 -1.96 -8.65
N LEU A 92 15.46 -2.62 -7.49
CA LEU A 92 14.81 -3.89 -7.23
C LEU A 92 13.74 -3.63 -6.17
N HIS A 93 12.47 -3.67 -6.57
CA HIS A 93 11.35 -3.51 -5.65
C HIS A 93 10.85 -4.86 -5.17
N THR A 94 10.70 -5.01 -3.85
CA THR A 94 10.01 -6.14 -3.22
C THR A 94 8.74 -5.65 -2.54
N VAL A 95 7.63 -6.37 -2.75
CA VAL A 95 6.31 -6.13 -2.11
C VAL A 95 5.80 -4.68 -2.21
N MET A 96 6.16 -3.96 -3.27
CA MET A 96 5.81 -2.55 -3.39
C MET A 96 4.30 -2.38 -3.70
N PRO A 97 3.56 -1.57 -2.92
CA PRO A 97 2.19 -1.17 -3.25
C PRO A 97 2.22 -0.10 -4.36
N THR A 98 2.50 -0.51 -5.61
CA THR A 98 2.77 0.41 -6.74
C THR A 98 1.74 1.53 -6.89
N ASP A 99 0.47 1.16 -6.79
CA ASP A 99 -0.68 2.05 -6.95
C ASP A 99 -1.57 2.07 -5.68
N GLY A 100 -0.98 1.71 -4.53
CA GLY A 100 -1.67 1.59 -3.24
C GLY A 100 -2.13 0.17 -2.90
N ALA A 101 -2.87 0.03 -1.80
CA ALA A 101 -3.42 -1.23 -1.29
C ALA A 101 -4.80 -1.02 -0.66
N ALA A 102 -5.82 -1.76 -1.09
CA ALA A 102 -7.16 -1.67 -0.52
C ALA A 102 -7.20 -2.05 0.98
N ALA A 103 -6.24 -2.85 1.45
CA ALA A 103 -6.04 -3.11 2.88
C ALA A 103 -5.89 -1.81 3.72
N ALA A 104 -5.29 -0.74 3.17
CA ALA A 104 -5.19 0.53 3.88
C ALA A 104 -6.57 1.13 4.18
N TYR A 105 -7.49 1.12 3.21
CA TYR A 105 -8.87 1.57 3.41
C TYR A 105 -9.57 0.77 4.51
N LYS A 106 -9.46 -0.57 4.47
CA LYS A 106 -10.03 -1.43 5.51
C LYS A 106 -9.47 -1.09 6.90
N ARG A 107 -8.17 -0.79 6.99
CA ARG A 107 -7.51 -0.45 8.26
C ARG A 107 -7.98 0.88 8.84
N PHE A 108 -8.34 1.86 8.00
CA PHE A 108 -9.00 3.07 8.52
C PHE A 108 -10.34 2.76 9.19
N HIS A 109 -11.15 1.87 8.62
CA HIS A 109 -12.44 1.49 9.22
C HIS A 109 -12.31 0.57 10.43
N PHE A 110 -11.37 -0.37 10.38
CA PHE A 110 -11.42 -1.54 11.24
C PHE A 110 -10.06 -1.95 11.79
N GLY A 111 -9.03 -1.14 11.65
CA GLY A 111 -7.71 -1.45 12.18
C GLY A 111 -7.01 -2.64 11.50
N PHE A 112 -5.81 -2.95 12.01
CA PHE A 112 -4.98 -4.03 11.49
C PHE A 112 -5.55 -5.41 11.83
N GLU A 113 -5.38 -6.35 10.90
CA GLU A 113 -5.73 -7.76 11.10
C GLU A 113 -4.98 -8.33 12.31
N HIS A 114 -5.64 -9.14 13.13
CA HIS A 114 -4.91 -9.94 14.12
C HIS A 114 -3.95 -10.86 13.35
N PRO A 115 -2.63 -10.81 13.61
CA PRO A 115 -1.74 -11.78 13.02
C PRO A 115 -2.18 -13.14 13.55
N GLU A 116 -2.67 -14.02 12.67
CA GLU A 116 -2.99 -15.39 13.08
C GLU A 116 -1.78 -15.95 13.82
N PHE A 117 -2.02 -16.64 14.94
CA PHE A 117 -1.00 -17.16 15.83
C PHE A 117 0.00 -18.03 15.05
N SER A 118 1.08 -17.44 14.53
CA SER A 118 2.17 -18.19 13.93
C SER A 118 3.01 -18.78 15.07
N ILE A 119 2.59 -19.96 15.52
CA ILE A 119 3.30 -20.79 16.51
C ILE A 119 4.67 -21.28 16.01
N PHE A 120 5.07 -20.96 14.77
CA PHE A 120 6.29 -21.48 14.14
C PHE A 120 7.45 -20.49 14.01
N SER A 121 7.32 -19.21 14.39
CA SER A 121 8.48 -18.30 14.46
C SER A 121 8.30 -17.18 15.50
N PRO A 122 9.00 -17.23 16.66
CA PRO A 122 8.91 -16.19 17.69
C PRO A 122 9.49 -14.83 17.27
N VAL A 123 10.32 -14.77 16.21
CA VAL A 123 10.96 -13.53 15.74
C VAL A 123 10.14 -12.83 14.66
N ASP A 124 9.41 -13.58 13.82
CA ASP A 124 8.58 -13.01 12.75
C ASP A 124 7.23 -12.52 13.29
N GLY A 125 6.70 -13.17 14.33
CA GLY A 125 5.52 -12.68 15.04
C GLY A 125 5.73 -11.35 15.77
N ALA A 126 6.97 -10.88 15.96
CA ALA A 126 7.25 -9.62 16.67
C ALA A 126 7.03 -8.36 15.79
N PHE A 127 7.26 -8.45 14.47
CA PHE A 127 7.06 -7.33 13.54
C PHE A 127 5.59 -7.18 13.12
N GLU A 128 4.90 -8.29 12.87
CA GLU A 128 3.45 -8.28 12.67
C GLU A 128 2.72 -7.78 13.93
N ARG A 129 3.21 -8.18 15.12
CA ARG A 129 2.78 -7.58 16.39
C ARG A 129 3.13 -6.10 16.48
N ALA A 130 4.21 -5.59 15.88
CA ALA A 130 4.54 -4.17 15.99
C ALA A 130 3.53 -3.29 15.24
N GLY A 131 3.16 -3.61 14.00
CA GLY A 131 2.07 -2.89 13.30
C GLY A 131 0.73 -3.00 14.04
N TYR A 132 0.38 -4.23 14.43
CA TYR A 132 -0.82 -4.56 15.20
C TYR A 132 -0.90 -3.87 16.58
N VAL A 133 0.23 -3.73 17.29
CA VAL A 133 0.32 -3.11 18.63
C VAL A 133 0.52 -1.60 18.56
N VAL A 134 1.23 -1.07 17.55
CA VAL A 134 1.61 0.35 17.45
C VAL A 134 0.56 1.18 16.72
N LEU A 135 -0.04 0.67 15.64
CA LEU A 135 -1.05 1.41 14.86
C LEU A 135 -2.49 1.12 15.32
N GLY A 136 -2.69 0.00 16.02
CA GLY A 136 -3.93 -0.32 16.70
C GLY A 136 -4.79 -1.38 16.01
N ARG A 137 -5.50 -2.15 16.84
CA ARG A 137 -6.47 -3.18 16.44
C ARG A 137 -7.76 -2.59 15.86
N GLN A 138 -7.99 -1.30 16.10
CA GLN A 138 -9.28 -0.62 15.91
C GLN A 138 -9.18 0.46 14.85
N GLY A 139 -10.25 0.65 14.08
CA GLY A 139 -10.33 1.73 13.09
C GLY A 139 -10.13 3.11 13.70
N GLN A 140 -10.64 3.33 14.92
CA GLN A 140 -10.47 4.60 15.64
C GLN A 140 -8.99 4.92 15.91
N LEU A 141 -8.21 3.94 16.36
CA LEU A 141 -6.78 4.13 16.65
C LEU A 141 -5.99 4.35 15.35
N VAL A 142 -6.26 3.53 14.33
CA VAL A 142 -5.59 3.68 13.04
C VAL A 142 -5.93 5.03 12.40
N THR A 143 -7.19 5.43 12.40
CA THR A 143 -7.64 6.71 11.82
C THR A 143 -7.07 7.89 12.60
N ALA A 144 -7.02 7.84 13.92
CA ALA A 144 -6.42 8.88 14.76
C ALA A 144 -4.89 9.03 14.56
N ILE A 145 -4.24 8.07 13.91
CA ILE A 145 -2.80 8.11 13.60
C ILE A 145 -2.60 8.37 12.11
N LEU A 146 -3.00 7.42 11.26
CA LEU A 146 -2.80 7.48 9.80
C LEU A 146 -3.58 8.60 9.13
N GLY A 147 -4.68 9.06 9.73
CA GLY A 147 -5.42 10.21 9.23
C GLY A 147 -4.61 11.51 9.20
N HIS A 148 -3.55 11.58 10.02
CA HIS A 148 -2.65 12.74 10.09
C HIS A 148 -1.26 12.47 9.49
N MET A 149 -1.07 11.33 8.82
CA MET A 149 0.22 10.94 8.23
C MET A 149 0.14 10.92 6.70
N PRO A 150 0.76 11.89 6.00
CA PRO A 150 0.80 11.88 4.53
C PRO A 150 1.30 10.56 3.96
N GLY A 151 2.37 9.99 4.52
CA GLY A 151 2.88 8.69 4.07
C GLY A 151 1.85 7.56 4.25
N GLY A 152 1.08 7.57 5.34
CA GLY A 152 0.01 6.60 5.57
C GLY A 152 -1.12 6.71 4.54
N GLN A 153 -1.48 7.94 4.15
CA GLN A 153 -2.51 8.18 3.14
C GLN A 153 -2.04 7.88 1.71
N GLU A 154 -0.74 8.02 1.41
CA GLU A 154 -0.14 7.62 0.13
C GLU A 154 -0.16 6.09 -0.10
N LEU A 155 -0.50 5.28 0.92
CA LEU A 155 -0.75 3.85 0.75
C LEU A 155 -2.15 3.55 0.18
N LEU A 156 -3.10 4.47 0.26
CA LEU A 156 -4.45 4.27 -0.25
C LEU A 156 -4.44 4.07 -1.78
N PRO A 157 -5.35 3.24 -2.33
CA PRO A 157 -5.49 3.06 -3.78
C PRO A 157 -5.54 4.39 -4.55
N ASN A 158 -4.68 4.57 -5.55
CA ASN A 158 -4.68 5.77 -6.40
C ASN A 158 -5.56 5.58 -7.65
N LYS A 159 -5.61 6.60 -8.53
CA LYS A 159 -6.41 6.61 -9.78
C LYS A 159 -6.09 5.47 -10.76
N ARG A 160 -4.93 4.81 -10.63
CA ARG A 160 -4.49 3.69 -11.48
C ARG A 160 -4.67 2.33 -10.83
N TYR A 161 -5.05 2.29 -9.55
CA TYR A 161 -5.22 1.04 -8.82
C TYR A 161 -6.21 0.12 -9.52
N LYS A 162 -5.90 -1.18 -9.48
CA LYS A 162 -6.76 -2.24 -9.99
C LYS A 162 -6.79 -3.40 -9.01
N ASP A 163 -7.94 -4.03 -8.87
CA ASP A 163 -8.05 -5.32 -8.20
C ASP A 163 -7.30 -6.43 -8.99
N ASN A 164 -7.30 -7.67 -8.49
CA ASN A 164 -6.60 -8.76 -9.20
C ASN A 164 -7.24 -9.15 -10.55
N ASP A 165 -8.49 -8.77 -10.79
CA ASP A 165 -9.20 -8.99 -12.04
C ASP A 165 -9.01 -7.85 -13.05
N GLY A 166 -8.29 -6.79 -12.65
CA GLY A 166 -7.96 -5.65 -13.51
C GLY A 166 -9.04 -4.58 -13.54
N LYS A 167 -10.03 -4.62 -12.64
CA LYS A 167 -11.08 -3.62 -12.52
C LYS A 167 -10.59 -2.45 -11.67
N ALA A 168 -10.94 -1.24 -12.09
CA ALA A 168 -10.66 -0.02 -11.32
C ALA A 168 -11.65 0.15 -10.15
N GLN A 169 -12.85 -0.45 -10.25
CA GLN A 169 -13.89 -0.39 -9.23
C GLN A 169 -13.61 -1.36 -8.07
N TRP A 170 -12.61 -1.01 -7.26
CA TRP A 170 -12.13 -1.82 -6.16
C TRP A 170 -12.98 -1.69 -4.88
N LEU A 171 -13.92 -0.75 -4.80
CA LEU A 171 -14.85 -0.63 -3.67
C LEU A 171 -16.27 -0.88 -4.17
N LYS A 172 -16.97 -1.81 -3.51
CA LYS A 172 -18.36 -2.13 -3.80
C LYS A 172 -19.19 -2.07 -2.54
N VAL A 173 -20.42 -1.58 -2.67
CA VAL A 173 -21.47 -1.78 -1.68
C VAL A 173 -22.46 -2.74 -2.28
N LEU A 174 -22.56 -3.94 -1.71
CA LEU A 174 -23.48 -4.98 -2.17
C LEU A 174 -24.91 -4.60 -1.78
N ASN A 175 -25.88 -5.12 -2.52
CA ASN A 175 -27.27 -4.80 -2.28
C ASN A 175 -27.71 -5.31 -0.88
N PRO A 176 -28.20 -4.43 0.01
CA PRO A 176 -28.62 -4.78 1.38
C PRO A 176 -29.81 -5.73 1.46
N GLU A 177 -30.62 -5.85 0.40
CA GLU A 177 -31.67 -6.87 0.30
C GLU A 177 -31.11 -8.29 0.15
N ARG A 178 -29.78 -8.42 -0.01
CA ARG A 178 -29.10 -9.64 -0.46
C ARG A 178 -28.04 -10.13 0.53
N ASN A 179 -28.46 -10.51 1.74
CA ASN A 179 -27.56 -11.27 2.61
C ASN A 179 -27.34 -12.71 2.08
N TRP A 180 -26.54 -13.48 2.82
CA TRP A 180 -26.17 -14.86 2.50
C TRP A 180 -27.35 -15.81 2.18
N ALA A 181 -28.53 -15.65 2.78
CA ALA A 181 -29.70 -16.50 2.62
C ALA A 181 -30.47 -16.29 1.31
N VAL A 182 -30.34 -15.11 0.68
CA VAL A 182 -31.06 -14.73 -0.55
C VAL A 182 -30.13 -14.51 -1.76
N LYS A 183 -28.81 -14.64 -1.57
CA LYS A 183 -27.77 -14.49 -2.61
C LYS A 183 -27.96 -15.39 -3.84
N TRP A 184 -28.64 -16.53 -3.70
CA TRP A 184 -28.84 -17.50 -4.79
C TRP A 184 -30.07 -17.20 -5.68
N MET A 185 -30.88 -16.18 -5.38
CA MET A 185 -32.16 -15.89 -6.04
C MET A 185 -32.15 -14.67 -6.99
N ALA A 186 -31.09 -13.86 -7.06
CA ALA A 186 -31.04 -12.62 -7.84
C ALA A 186 -29.68 -12.38 -8.51
N ASP A 187 -29.66 -11.56 -9.58
CA ASP A 187 -28.44 -11.20 -10.30
C ASP A 187 -27.44 -10.46 -9.40
N ASP A 188 -26.14 -10.80 -9.49
CA ASP A 188 -25.05 -10.46 -8.56
C ASP A 188 -24.51 -9.02 -8.66
N GLU A 189 -25.28 -8.09 -9.23
CA GLU A 189 -24.83 -6.71 -9.49
C GLU A 189 -24.82 -5.87 -8.18
N PRO A 190 -23.70 -5.23 -7.82
CA PRO A 190 -23.60 -4.40 -6.62
C PRO A 190 -24.43 -3.11 -6.73
N PHE A 191 -24.77 -2.56 -5.57
CA PHE A 191 -25.56 -1.33 -5.47
C PHE A 191 -24.72 -0.07 -5.76
N ILE A 192 -23.45 -0.07 -5.34
CA ILE A 192 -22.47 0.98 -5.64
C ILE A 192 -21.17 0.31 -6.09
N GLU A 193 -20.56 0.83 -7.15
CA GLU A 193 -19.19 0.50 -7.59
C GLU A 193 -18.36 1.77 -7.71
N LEU A 194 -17.22 1.81 -7.03
CA LEU A 194 -16.31 2.94 -6.98
C LEU A 194 -14.85 2.48 -7.04
N PRO A 195 -13.93 3.36 -7.49
CA PRO A 195 -14.18 4.63 -8.15
C PRO A 195 -14.72 4.46 -9.57
N LYS A 196 -15.54 5.41 -10.02
CA LYS A 196 -15.89 5.61 -11.44
C LYS A 196 -14.73 6.28 -12.18
N SER A 197 -14.05 7.22 -11.53
CA SER A 197 -12.90 7.93 -12.09
C SER A 197 -11.80 8.22 -11.06
N ASP A 198 -12.15 8.70 -9.88
CA ASP A 198 -11.20 9.27 -8.92
C ASP A 198 -11.53 8.83 -7.48
N PRO A 199 -10.75 7.90 -6.89
CA PRO A 199 -11.02 7.43 -5.53
C PRO A 199 -10.84 8.53 -4.49
N TYR A 200 -10.05 9.56 -4.76
CA TYR A 200 -9.81 10.64 -3.81
C TYR A 200 -11.07 11.45 -3.54
N SER A 201 -11.72 11.94 -4.59
CA SER A 201 -12.98 12.70 -4.46
C SER A 201 -14.22 11.83 -4.27
N GLU A 202 -14.23 10.61 -4.81
CA GLU A 202 -15.42 9.74 -4.78
C GLU A 202 -15.52 8.88 -3.50
N ILE A 203 -14.40 8.63 -2.81
CA ILE A 203 -14.33 7.76 -1.63
C ILE A 203 -13.68 8.49 -0.44
N TYR A 204 -12.45 8.98 -0.59
CA TYR A 204 -11.63 9.38 0.57
C TYR A 204 -12.10 10.69 1.19
N ARG A 205 -12.31 11.72 0.36
CA ARG A 205 -12.76 13.06 0.80
C ARG A 205 -14.28 13.19 0.92
N ARG A 206 -15.01 12.08 0.93
CA ARG A 206 -16.45 12.06 1.20
C ARG A 206 -16.70 11.99 2.70
N GLU A 207 -17.18 13.07 3.30
CA GLU A 207 -17.55 13.07 4.72
C GLU A 207 -18.92 12.43 4.96
N ASP A 208 -19.80 12.50 3.96
CA ASP A 208 -21.25 12.27 4.05
C ASP A 208 -21.68 10.84 3.69
N ARG A 209 -20.74 9.91 3.58
CA ARG A 209 -20.97 8.54 3.11
C ARG A 209 -20.57 7.52 4.15
N MET A 210 -21.28 6.39 4.21
CA MET A 210 -20.94 5.28 5.10
C MET A 210 -19.59 4.64 4.73
N TYR A 211 -19.29 4.52 3.44
CA TYR A 211 -18.01 4.03 2.91
C TYR A 211 -16.89 5.09 2.90
N ARG A 212 -17.05 6.22 3.58
CA ARG A 212 -15.99 7.24 3.71
C ARG A 212 -14.71 6.66 4.28
N ALA A 213 -13.54 7.06 3.78
CA ALA A 213 -12.29 6.48 4.28
C ALA A 213 -12.03 6.74 5.76
N ALA A 214 -12.34 7.93 6.27
CA ALA A 214 -12.09 8.29 7.67
C ALA A 214 -13.38 8.75 8.36
N ASN A 215 -13.59 8.27 9.58
CA ASN A 215 -14.68 8.77 10.41
C ASN A 215 -14.29 10.13 11.04
N PRO A 216 -15.04 11.23 10.83
CA PRO A 216 -14.69 12.54 11.38
C PRO A 216 -14.46 12.55 12.89
N GLU A 217 -15.25 11.79 13.65
CA GLU A 217 -15.14 11.70 15.11
C GLU A 217 -13.88 11.00 15.62
N TRP A 218 -13.17 10.29 14.74
CA TRP A 218 -11.92 9.61 15.08
C TRP A 218 -10.69 10.46 14.78
N LEU A 219 -10.86 11.51 13.98
CA LEU A 219 -9.82 12.47 13.67
C LEU A 219 -9.79 13.52 14.79
N PHE A 220 -8.62 13.74 15.40
CA PHE A 220 -8.45 14.63 16.57
C PHE A 220 -9.39 14.30 17.75
N PRO A 221 -9.19 13.16 18.42
CA PRO A 221 -10.00 12.78 19.58
C PRO A 221 -9.87 13.76 20.75
N GLU A 222 -10.77 13.66 21.73
CA GLU A 222 -10.79 14.45 22.98
C GLU A 222 -9.38 14.61 23.60
N GLY A 223 -9.02 15.83 24.02
CA GLY A 223 -7.67 16.18 24.53
C GLY A 223 -6.73 16.83 23.51
N MET A 224 -7.18 17.07 22.27
CA MET A 224 -6.45 17.83 21.24
C MET A 224 -7.00 19.27 21.04
N GLU A 225 -7.57 19.88 22.09
CA GLU A 225 -8.27 21.17 22.00
C GLU A 225 -7.38 22.39 21.69
N ASP A 226 -6.05 22.26 21.82
CA ASP A 226 -5.09 23.35 21.61
C ASP A 226 -4.68 23.55 20.12
N LEU A 227 -5.28 22.80 19.19
CA LEU A 227 -5.01 22.96 17.76
C LEU A 227 -5.73 24.19 17.18
N PRO A 228 -5.16 24.88 16.17
CA PRO A 228 -5.72 26.12 15.63
C PRO A 228 -7.18 25.96 15.19
N SER A 229 -8.04 26.84 15.72
CA SER A 229 -9.51 26.78 15.68
C SER A 229 -10.18 27.05 14.31
N THR A 230 -9.47 26.84 13.20
CA THR A 230 -9.96 27.24 11.87
C THR A 230 -10.37 26.10 10.95
N LYS A 231 -10.05 24.83 11.28
CA LYS A 231 -10.36 23.67 10.44
C LYS A 231 -10.86 22.47 11.25
N SER A 232 -11.85 21.75 10.71
CA SER A 232 -12.32 20.48 11.28
C SER A 232 -11.28 19.37 11.07
N GLY A 233 -11.39 18.29 11.85
CA GLY A 233 -10.49 17.16 11.72
C GLY A 233 -10.52 16.52 10.34
N PHE A 234 -11.73 16.40 9.78
CA PHE A 234 -11.94 15.90 8.43
C PHE A 234 -11.36 16.81 7.35
N GLN A 235 -11.45 18.13 7.51
CA GLN A 235 -10.83 19.08 6.58
C GLN A 235 -9.30 18.90 6.52
N TYR A 236 -8.65 18.73 7.67
CA TYR A 236 -7.22 18.44 7.69
C TYR A 236 -6.87 17.09 7.05
N PHE A 237 -7.64 16.04 7.34
CA PHE A 237 -7.49 14.74 6.68
C PHE A 237 -7.59 14.87 5.15
N ALA A 238 -8.58 15.62 4.66
CA ALA A 238 -8.81 15.84 3.25
C ALA A 238 -7.66 16.61 2.58
N GLU A 239 -7.06 17.59 3.26
CA GLU A 239 -5.87 18.31 2.77
C GLU A 239 -4.66 17.39 2.65
N VAL A 240 -4.39 16.56 3.67
CA VAL A 240 -3.34 15.54 3.59
C VAL A 240 -3.62 14.54 2.47
N ASN A 241 -4.90 14.23 2.21
CA ASN A 241 -5.31 13.37 1.11
C ASN A 241 -5.09 14.01 -0.28
N GLU A 242 -5.28 15.33 -0.40
CA GLU A 242 -4.94 16.10 -1.60
C GLU A 242 -3.43 16.10 -1.86
N ASP A 243 -2.61 16.21 -0.81
CA ASP A 243 -1.15 16.10 -0.94
C ASP A 243 -0.73 14.70 -1.44
N ALA A 244 -1.38 13.64 -0.93
CA ALA A 244 -1.14 12.26 -1.38
C ALA A 244 -1.54 12.05 -2.86
N GLU A 245 -2.68 12.63 -3.28
CA GLU A 245 -3.10 12.63 -4.67
C GLU A 245 -2.07 13.34 -5.58
N LEU A 246 -1.65 14.54 -5.17
CA LEU A 246 -0.68 15.33 -5.90
C LEU A 246 0.67 14.60 -6.02
N PHE A 247 1.13 13.96 -4.94
CA PHE A 247 2.33 13.14 -4.96
C PHE A 247 2.24 12.03 -6.02
N HIS A 248 1.15 11.28 -6.05
CA HIS A 248 0.97 10.21 -7.03
C HIS A 248 0.93 10.73 -8.47
N ASP A 249 0.21 11.83 -8.72
CA ASP A 249 0.11 12.42 -10.06
C ASP A 249 1.47 12.96 -10.55
N ILE A 250 2.24 13.62 -9.67
CA ILE A 250 3.59 14.11 -10.00
C ILE A 250 4.56 12.94 -10.21
N LEU A 251 4.51 11.91 -9.37
CA LEU A 251 5.39 10.74 -9.50
C LEU A 251 5.24 10.07 -10.88
N VAL A 252 3.99 9.88 -11.32
CA VAL A 252 3.69 9.29 -12.64
C VAL A 252 4.15 10.22 -13.77
N SER A 253 3.82 11.50 -13.71
CA SER A 253 4.19 12.47 -14.74
C SER A 253 5.71 12.75 -14.81
N SER A 254 6.45 12.47 -13.74
CA SER A 254 7.93 12.53 -13.70
C SER A 254 8.62 11.31 -14.32
N GLY A 255 7.86 10.36 -14.87
CA GLY A 255 8.37 9.17 -15.57
C GLY A 255 8.15 7.86 -14.83
N ASP A 256 7.50 7.88 -13.65
CA ASP A 256 6.98 6.74 -12.89
C ASP A 256 8.05 5.81 -12.27
N PHE A 257 8.99 5.32 -13.07
CA PHE A 257 10.02 4.34 -12.70
C PHE A 257 11.38 4.67 -13.29
N HIS A 258 12.44 4.25 -12.57
CA HIS A 258 13.78 4.21 -13.14
C HIS A 258 13.84 3.20 -14.31
N GLU A 259 14.58 3.54 -15.37
CA GLU A 259 14.71 2.76 -16.61
C GLU A 259 15.06 1.27 -16.38
N VAL A 260 15.91 1.03 -15.38
CA VAL A 260 16.32 -0.31 -14.96
C VAL A 260 15.63 -0.62 -13.63
N THR A 261 14.40 -1.11 -13.73
CA THR A 261 13.58 -1.53 -12.58
C THR A 261 13.16 -2.99 -12.72
N TYR A 262 13.20 -3.71 -11.61
CA TYR A 262 12.70 -5.07 -11.45
C TYR A 262 11.71 -5.14 -10.29
N LEU A 263 10.62 -5.89 -10.47
CA LEU A 263 9.55 -6.06 -9.47
C LEU A 263 9.46 -7.52 -9.02
N CYS A 264 9.38 -7.74 -7.72
CA CYS A 264 9.13 -9.02 -7.09
C CYS A 264 7.92 -8.91 -6.16
N TYR A 265 6.88 -9.71 -6.42
CA TYR A 265 5.63 -9.69 -5.66
C TYR A 265 5.08 -11.09 -5.42
N SER A 266 4.27 -11.22 -4.38
CA SER A 266 3.54 -12.45 -4.09
C SER A 266 2.26 -12.51 -4.94
N ASP A 267 2.00 -13.65 -5.56
CA ASP A 267 0.78 -13.94 -6.31
C ASP A 267 0.21 -15.29 -5.85
N ASP A 268 0.07 -15.41 -4.53
CA ASP A 268 -0.41 -16.61 -3.85
C ASP A 268 -1.85 -16.42 -3.38
N ARG A 269 -2.76 -17.27 -3.88
CA ARG A 269 -4.18 -17.24 -3.52
C ARG A 269 -4.47 -17.76 -2.10
N ARG A 270 -3.48 -18.38 -1.46
CA ARG A 270 -3.56 -18.83 -0.06
C ARG A 270 -3.32 -17.69 0.91
N LEU A 271 -2.53 -16.69 0.51
CA LEU A 271 -2.29 -15.46 1.27
C LEU A 271 -3.42 -14.47 0.95
N LYS A 272 -4.53 -14.61 1.68
CA LYS A 272 -5.73 -13.79 1.50
C LYS A 272 -5.40 -12.31 1.66
N THR A 273 -5.63 -11.55 0.60
CA THR A 273 -5.26 -10.14 0.53
C THR A 273 -6.43 -9.32 -0.01
N TYR A 274 -6.72 -8.21 0.64
CA TYR A 274 -7.72 -7.24 0.15
C TYR A 274 -7.20 -6.59 -1.12
N ASP A 275 -7.61 -7.11 -2.27
CA ASP A 275 -7.43 -6.49 -3.57
C ASP A 275 -8.62 -5.59 -3.96
N ARG A 276 -9.79 -5.86 -3.37
CA ARG A 276 -10.99 -5.03 -3.38
C ARG A 276 -11.66 -5.04 -2.00
N ILE A 277 -12.63 -4.16 -1.82
CA ILE A 277 -13.47 -4.02 -0.64
C ILE A 277 -14.91 -4.21 -1.05
N ASP A 278 -15.55 -5.25 -0.51
CA ASP A 278 -16.97 -5.51 -0.71
C ASP A 278 -17.69 -5.28 0.63
N TRP A 279 -18.50 -4.21 0.72
CA TRP A 279 -19.38 -3.96 1.85
C TRP A 279 -20.66 -4.79 1.71
N GLU A 280 -20.95 -5.68 2.66
CA GLU A 280 -22.11 -6.58 2.62
C GLU A 280 -22.99 -6.43 3.86
N SER A 281 -24.28 -6.78 3.74
CA SER A 281 -25.20 -6.69 4.87
C SER A 281 -25.09 -7.90 5.81
N GLU A 282 -25.00 -7.61 7.11
CA GLU A 282 -24.98 -8.56 8.23
C GLU A 282 -26.35 -9.22 8.49
N LYS A 283 -27.45 -8.56 8.15
CA LYS A 283 -28.79 -9.02 8.56
C LYS A 283 -29.16 -10.32 7.86
N LEU A 284 -29.55 -11.35 8.62
CA LEU A 284 -29.98 -12.67 8.13
C LEU A 284 -31.10 -12.66 7.07
N LEU A 285 -31.97 -11.65 7.06
CA LEU A 285 -32.96 -11.39 5.99
C LEU A 285 -32.72 -10.05 5.26
N GLY A 286 -31.61 -9.37 5.56
CA GLY A 286 -31.15 -8.20 4.83
C GLY A 286 -32.08 -7.04 5.09
N SER A 287 -32.32 -6.24 4.06
CA SER A 287 -33.42 -5.29 4.01
C SER A 287 -34.67 -5.87 3.33
N TRP A 288 -34.87 -7.19 3.24
CA TRP A 288 -36.04 -7.77 2.55
C TRP A 288 -37.36 -7.13 2.99
N GLY A 289 -38.07 -6.50 2.04
CA GLY A 289 -39.29 -5.72 2.29
C GLY A 289 -39.05 -4.24 2.67
N ARG A 290 -37.83 -3.71 2.55
CA ARG A 290 -37.47 -2.30 2.76
C ARG A 290 -36.72 -1.78 1.53
N ASP A 291 -37.23 -0.71 0.92
CA ASP A 291 -36.53 0.05 -0.11
C ASP A 291 -35.31 0.75 0.51
N VAL A 292 -34.10 0.26 0.22
CA VAL A 292 -32.85 0.95 0.57
C VAL A 292 -32.41 1.80 -0.62
N ASN A 293 -32.33 3.11 -0.41
CA ASN A 293 -31.92 4.11 -1.38
C ASN A 293 -30.46 4.55 -1.12
N GLU A 294 -29.82 5.24 -2.07
CA GLU A 294 -28.45 5.76 -1.89
C GLU A 294 -28.34 6.72 -0.68
N LYS A 295 -29.43 7.43 -0.37
CA LYS A 295 -29.60 8.27 0.84
C LYS A 295 -29.66 7.48 2.15
N ASP A 296 -29.67 6.16 2.10
CA ASP A 296 -29.61 5.28 3.27
C ASP A 296 -28.19 4.73 3.49
N VAL A 297 -27.27 5.03 2.54
CA VAL A 297 -25.81 4.81 2.62
C VAL A 297 -25.09 6.13 3.03
N SER A 298 -25.83 7.11 3.55
CA SER A 298 -25.30 8.38 4.07
C SER A 298 -24.90 8.32 5.54
N ALA A 299 -24.04 9.26 5.95
CA ALA A 299 -23.47 9.32 7.30
C ALA A 299 -24.48 9.67 8.41
N ASP A 300 -25.60 10.31 8.09
CA ASP A 300 -26.60 10.85 9.03
C ASP A 300 -27.48 9.78 9.71
N ARG A 301 -27.28 8.49 9.41
CA ARG A 301 -28.02 7.37 10.02
C ARG A 301 -27.12 6.38 10.76
N THR A 302 -25.81 6.65 10.85
CA THR A 302 -24.82 5.77 11.49
C THR A 302 -24.46 6.25 12.90
N ASP A 303 -25.45 6.57 13.73
CA ASP A 303 -25.26 7.09 15.10
C ASP A 303 -24.56 6.09 16.05
N ASP A 304 -24.31 4.85 15.60
CA ASP A 304 -23.72 3.77 16.40
C ASP A 304 -22.54 3.13 15.65
N TYR A 305 -21.43 3.88 15.52
CA TYR A 305 -20.17 3.40 14.93
C TYR A 305 -19.47 2.33 15.81
N ARG A 306 -20.15 1.69 16.76
CA ARG A 306 -19.48 0.92 17.81
C ARG A 306 -20.10 -0.45 18.06
N ARG A 307 -19.43 -1.49 17.59
CA ARG A 307 -19.39 -2.82 18.25
C ARG A 307 -18.01 -3.49 18.18
N GLU A 308 -16.92 -2.74 18.23
CA GLU A 308 -15.62 -3.38 18.48
C GLU A 308 -15.44 -3.66 19.98
N ASP A 309 -15.54 -4.93 20.37
CA ASP A 309 -15.27 -5.35 21.75
C ASP A 309 -13.76 -5.22 22.03
N VAL A 310 -13.38 -4.20 22.82
CA VAL A 310 -12.00 -3.67 22.97
C VAL A 310 -10.97 -4.73 23.40
N ILE A 311 -11.41 -5.80 24.06
CA ILE A 311 -10.54 -6.83 24.62
C ILE A 311 -10.63 -8.16 23.85
N PHE A 312 -11.81 -8.55 23.37
CA PHE A 312 -12.06 -9.89 22.78
C PHE A 312 -12.59 -9.89 21.34
N GLY A 313 -12.84 -8.73 20.71
CA GLY A 313 -13.51 -8.62 19.41
C GLY A 313 -12.78 -9.32 18.26
N SER A 314 -13.43 -10.26 17.62
CA SER A 314 -12.95 -10.97 16.43
C SER A 314 -13.12 -10.11 15.17
N GLU A 315 -12.57 -10.53 14.01
CA GLU A 315 -12.87 -9.84 12.74
C GLU A 315 -14.38 -9.89 12.39
N GLU A 316 -15.14 -10.80 13.00
CA GLU A 316 -16.59 -10.96 12.80
C GLU A 316 -17.41 -9.86 13.51
N ASP A 317 -16.81 -9.10 14.44
CA ASP A 317 -17.49 -8.05 15.22
C ASP A 317 -17.37 -6.65 14.57
N LYS A 318 -16.83 -6.56 13.35
CA LYS A 318 -16.49 -5.31 12.65
C LYS A 318 -17.62 -4.87 11.71
N GLU A 319 -18.54 -4.08 12.28
CA GLU A 319 -19.75 -3.63 11.59
C GLU A 319 -19.93 -2.11 11.66
N ILE A 320 -20.62 -1.54 10.68
CA ILE A 320 -21.19 -0.19 10.73
C ILE A 320 -22.71 -0.31 10.82
N SER A 321 -23.27 0.21 11.92
CA SER A 321 -24.72 0.25 12.14
C SER A 321 -25.40 1.23 11.18
N GLY A 322 -26.49 0.78 10.56
CA GLY A 322 -27.40 1.67 9.81
C GLY A 322 -28.41 2.39 10.71
N GLY A 323 -28.24 2.33 12.04
CA GLY A 323 -29.18 2.85 13.03
C GLY A 323 -30.45 1.99 13.18
N LEU A 324 -31.43 2.48 13.94
CA LEU A 324 -32.67 1.76 14.28
C LEU A 324 -33.46 1.23 13.07
N THR A 325 -33.22 1.82 11.88
CA THR A 325 -33.96 1.54 10.65
C THR A 325 -33.09 1.13 9.45
N GLY A 326 -31.76 1.22 9.51
CA GLY A 326 -30.87 0.87 8.39
C GLY A 326 -30.44 -0.60 8.35
N THR A 327 -29.52 -0.91 7.45
CA THR A 327 -28.83 -2.20 7.36
C THR A 327 -27.45 -2.10 8.01
N ASP A 328 -27.12 -3.09 8.82
CA ASP A 328 -25.77 -3.23 9.37
C ASP A 328 -24.89 -3.80 8.25
N PHE A 329 -23.72 -3.20 8.08
CA PHE A 329 -22.78 -3.54 7.01
C PHE A 329 -21.42 -3.92 7.58
N LYS A 330 -20.78 -4.92 6.97
CA LYS A 330 -19.38 -5.29 7.21
C LYS A 330 -18.57 -5.28 5.93
N ILE A 331 -17.25 -5.24 6.04
CA ILE A 331 -16.36 -5.56 4.91
C ILE A 331 -16.23 -7.09 4.83
N ALA A 332 -16.54 -7.66 3.67
CA ALA A 332 -16.36 -9.08 3.41
C ALA A 332 -14.89 -9.49 3.55
N PRO A 333 -14.58 -10.73 3.98
CA PRO A 333 -13.20 -11.19 4.12
C PRO A 333 -12.41 -11.12 2.81
N ALA A 334 -11.10 -10.88 2.92
CA ALA A 334 -10.20 -10.90 1.78
C ALA A 334 -10.22 -12.23 1.03
N ASP A 335 -10.32 -12.19 -0.31
CA ASP A 335 -10.30 -13.38 -1.16
C ASP A 335 -9.19 -13.36 -2.23
N GLY A 336 -8.64 -12.19 -2.52
CA GLY A 336 -7.61 -11.92 -3.51
C GLY A 336 -6.24 -12.55 -3.19
N ALA A 337 -5.44 -12.72 -4.23
CA ALA A 337 -4.05 -13.15 -4.13
C ALA A 337 -3.14 -11.97 -3.78
N GLY A 338 -2.10 -12.21 -3.00
CA GLY A 338 -1.13 -11.19 -2.64
C GLY A 338 -0.18 -11.66 -1.54
N ASP A 339 0.23 -10.74 -0.67
CA ASP A 339 1.13 -10.98 0.46
C ASP A 339 0.49 -10.68 1.84
N MET A 340 -0.85 -10.66 1.90
CA MET A 340 -1.70 -10.25 3.03
C MET A 340 -1.79 -8.74 3.28
N THR A 341 -1.05 -7.90 2.55
CA THR A 341 -1.20 -6.44 2.58
C THR A 341 -1.37 -5.85 1.18
N VAL A 342 -0.50 -6.24 0.25
CA VAL A 342 -0.44 -5.74 -1.12
C VAL A 342 -0.94 -6.83 -2.08
N PRO A 343 -1.96 -6.53 -2.90
CA PRO A 343 -2.49 -7.50 -3.85
C PRO A 343 -1.49 -7.76 -4.99
N ALA A 344 -1.61 -8.93 -5.61
CA ALA A 344 -0.77 -9.31 -6.74
C ALA A 344 -0.88 -8.33 -7.92
N SER A 345 -2.03 -7.67 -8.07
CA SER A 345 -2.27 -6.62 -9.07
C SER A 345 -1.23 -5.49 -9.04
N ALA A 346 -0.73 -5.14 -7.85
CA ALA A 346 0.26 -4.08 -7.65
C ALA A 346 1.60 -4.35 -8.36
N GLY A 347 1.95 -5.61 -8.58
CA GLY A 347 3.10 -5.99 -9.41
C GLY A 347 2.72 -6.44 -10.82
N ARG A 348 1.50 -6.98 -11.01
CA ARG A 348 1.03 -7.55 -12.28
C ARG A 348 0.69 -6.49 -13.34
N PHE A 349 0.06 -5.39 -12.95
CA PHE A 349 -0.48 -4.41 -13.89
C PHE A 349 0.39 -3.16 -14.10
N VAL A 350 1.65 -3.21 -13.65
CA VAL A 350 2.62 -2.12 -13.85
C VAL A 350 3.11 -2.09 -15.30
N SER A 351 2.49 -1.28 -16.15
CA SER A 351 2.82 -1.19 -17.58
C SER A 351 4.17 -0.53 -17.87
N ALA A 352 4.63 0.36 -16.99
CA ALA A 352 5.91 1.04 -17.10
C ALA A 352 7.12 0.11 -16.93
N VAL A 353 6.94 -1.08 -16.34
CA VAL A 353 8.00 -2.09 -16.17
C VAL A 353 7.75 -3.27 -17.12
N PRO A 354 8.72 -3.67 -17.97
CA PRO A 354 8.54 -4.79 -18.89
C PRO A 354 8.14 -6.10 -18.18
N ALA A 355 7.29 -6.91 -18.83
CA ALA A 355 6.86 -8.22 -18.31
C ALA A 355 8.03 -9.13 -17.90
N SER A 356 9.15 -9.09 -18.64
CA SER A 356 10.35 -9.88 -18.33
C SER A 356 11.06 -9.48 -17.03
N ARG A 357 10.74 -8.31 -16.45
CA ARG A 357 11.32 -7.81 -15.20
C ARG A 357 10.31 -7.79 -14.04
N ARG A 358 9.14 -8.40 -14.22
CA ARG A 358 8.09 -8.52 -13.21
C ARG A 358 7.93 -9.99 -12.84
N THR A 359 8.25 -10.33 -11.59
CA THR A 359 8.20 -11.71 -11.10
C THR A 359 7.11 -11.84 -10.03
N GLY A 360 6.05 -12.57 -10.37
CA GLY A 360 4.98 -12.92 -9.43
C GLY A 360 5.14 -14.36 -8.95
N HIS A 361 5.27 -14.56 -7.64
CA HIS A 361 5.49 -15.89 -7.05
C HIS A 361 4.18 -16.55 -6.62
N LYS A 362 3.83 -17.68 -7.26
CA LYS A 362 2.61 -18.46 -6.92
C LYS A 362 2.70 -19.20 -5.59
N ASN A 363 3.90 -19.65 -5.22
CA ASN A 363 4.25 -20.00 -3.85
C ASN A 363 4.82 -18.76 -3.20
N GLY A 364 3.93 -17.93 -2.69
CA GLY A 364 4.22 -16.58 -2.27
C GLY A 364 4.87 -16.50 -0.89
N TYR A 365 4.85 -15.30 -0.36
CA TYR A 365 5.43 -14.94 0.94
C TYR A 365 4.64 -13.77 1.52
N MET A 366 4.61 -13.68 2.85
CA MET A 366 3.91 -12.60 3.55
C MET A 366 4.68 -11.29 3.40
N HIS A 367 3.96 -10.17 3.50
CA HIS A 367 4.49 -8.83 3.28
C HIS A 367 5.69 -8.52 4.17
N GLU A 368 5.49 -8.57 5.49
CA GLU A 368 6.49 -8.16 6.49
C GLU A 368 7.79 -8.98 6.43
N PRO A 369 7.77 -10.33 6.42
CA PRO A 369 9.00 -11.12 6.35
C PRO A 369 9.54 -11.30 4.91
N ALA A 370 9.02 -10.59 3.90
CA ALA A 370 9.32 -10.85 2.50
C ALA A 370 10.82 -10.93 2.19
N LEU A 371 11.64 -10.02 2.73
CA LEU A 371 13.10 -10.02 2.50
C LEU A 371 13.84 -11.19 3.16
N LYS A 372 13.22 -11.90 4.11
CA LYS A 372 13.75 -13.14 4.71
C LYS A 372 13.25 -14.40 4.02
N ALA A 373 12.28 -14.27 3.11
CA ALA A 373 11.79 -15.41 2.36
C ALA A 373 12.88 -15.88 1.39
N GLY A 374 13.26 -17.17 1.46
CA GLY A 374 14.35 -17.70 0.62
C GLY A 374 14.11 -17.48 -0.88
N ILE A 375 12.86 -17.49 -1.33
CA ILE A 375 12.50 -17.21 -2.72
C ILE A 375 12.80 -15.76 -3.14
N VAL A 376 12.63 -14.79 -2.24
CA VAL A 376 12.96 -13.37 -2.47
C VAL A 376 14.46 -13.17 -2.39
N GLU A 377 15.15 -13.80 -1.43
CA GLU A 377 16.62 -13.73 -1.37
C GLU A 377 17.27 -14.27 -2.64
N THR A 378 16.79 -15.42 -3.13
CA THR A 378 17.24 -16.00 -4.40
C THR A 378 16.95 -15.04 -5.56
N TRP A 379 15.73 -14.50 -5.63
CA TRP A 379 15.37 -13.54 -6.68
C TRP A 379 16.26 -12.30 -6.68
N VAL A 380 16.57 -11.73 -5.50
CA VAL A 380 17.48 -10.58 -5.37
C VAL A 380 18.87 -10.95 -5.88
N LYS A 381 19.43 -12.08 -5.43
CA LYS A 381 20.76 -12.55 -5.86
C LYS A 381 20.83 -12.78 -7.37
N ASP A 382 19.84 -13.49 -7.93
CA ASP A 382 19.79 -13.80 -9.36
C ASP A 382 19.60 -12.53 -10.20
N THR A 383 18.77 -11.60 -9.74
CA THR A 383 18.57 -10.31 -10.41
C THR A 383 19.85 -9.46 -10.35
N MET A 384 20.54 -9.44 -9.21
CA MET A 384 21.83 -8.76 -9.10
C MET A 384 22.86 -9.35 -10.06
N VAL A 385 22.97 -10.68 -10.16
CA VAL A 385 23.85 -11.36 -11.13
C VAL A 385 23.47 -10.98 -12.57
N ALA A 386 22.17 -10.98 -12.89
CA ALA A 386 21.70 -10.64 -14.23
C ALA A 386 21.99 -9.18 -14.62
N VAL A 387 21.88 -8.24 -13.67
CA VAL A 387 22.14 -6.81 -13.91
C VAL A 387 23.64 -6.51 -13.96
N LEU A 388 24.44 -7.12 -13.09
CA LEU A 388 25.88 -6.87 -13.01
C LEU A 388 26.68 -7.63 -14.08
N GLY A 389 26.22 -8.80 -14.52
CA GLY A 389 26.92 -9.61 -15.52
C GLY A 389 28.18 -10.29 -14.95
N LYS A 390 29.26 -10.36 -15.75
CA LYS A 390 30.54 -10.90 -15.29
C LYS A 390 31.31 -9.82 -14.53
N CYS A 391 31.69 -10.14 -13.29
CA CYS A 391 32.50 -9.25 -12.44
C CYS A 391 33.66 -10.03 -11.83
N THR A 392 34.81 -9.38 -11.70
CA THR A 392 35.98 -9.95 -11.03
C THR A 392 36.01 -9.41 -9.60
N LEU A 393 35.79 -10.29 -8.61
CA LEU A 393 36.04 -9.96 -7.20
C LEU A 393 37.56 -10.04 -6.95
N TYR A 394 38.14 -8.92 -6.52
CA TYR A 394 39.53 -8.85 -6.03
C TYR A 394 39.60 -9.01 -4.52
#